data_AF-A0A7M4DKE0-F1
#
_entry.id   AF-A0A7M4DKE0-F1
#
_cell.length_a   1.000
_cell.length_b   1.000
_cell.length_c   1.000
_cell.angle_alpha   90.00
_cell.angle_beta   90.00
_cell.angle_gamma   90.00
#
_symmetry.space_group_name_H-M   'P 1'
#
loop_
_entity.id
_entity.type
_entity.pdbx_description
1 polymer ?
#
loop_
_entity_poly.entity_id
_entity_poly.type
_entity_poly.pdbx_seq_one_letter_code
_entity_poly.pdbx_strand_id
1 'polypeptide(L)'
;MTRRRWLLVAAVLAVVVVIVVLATRAGGASAERAESITQWDADLRSWEQERLAQFGPDGVLVPTAQPLAAVVLGFADAPVLAGQEPSESLDAVNAACTAQTSFPEAVRGVPAPPAAPPGLDLEHPDAQEVVARFEADRAALAAFAGAVGTDEPQVRQFCGTYPVLVAAHANAATTGPAEANLQLADALATQCYLPGWEPVCAAGADSARDVAAAQGGGDEVATDAAAAAADVAHAQAATAVGIGADRTATAAELIAVLTTWDADTSAATTAFTAALGD
;
A
#
# COMPACT_ATOMS: atom_id res chain seq x y z
N MET A 1 65.78 -59.33 -14.88
CA MET A 1 64.82 -58.37 -14.28
C MET A 1 63.54 -58.34 -15.13
N THR A 2 62.91 -59.50 -15.33
CA THR A 2 61.62 -59.90 -14.76
C THR A 2 60.44 -58.99 -15.12
N ARG A 3 59.78 -59.32 -16.25
CA ARG A 3 58.49 -58.79 -16.76
C ARG A 3 57.42 -58.54 -15.69
N ARG A 4 57.46 -59.29 -14.58
CA ARG A 4 56.63 -59.08 -13.38
C ARG A 4 56.77 -57.70 -12.74
N ARG A 5 57.97 -57.11 -12.72
CA ARG A 5 58.20 -55.76 -12.16
C ARG A 5 57.59 -54.68 -13.06
N TRP A 6 57.67 -54.86 -14.38
CA TRP A 6 57.06 -53.94 -15.34
C TRP A 6 55.52 -54.00 -15.33
N LEU A 7 54.95 -55.19 -15.17
CA LEU A 7 53.50 -55.36 -15.04
C LEU A 7 52.95 -54.73 -13.74
N LEU A 8 53.69 -54.84 -12.63
CA LEU A 8 53.32 -54.19 -11.37
C LEU A 8 53.39 -52.65 -11.47
N VAL A 9 54.44 -52.11 -12.10
CA VAL A 9 54.57 -50.66 -12.29
C VAL A 9 53.45 -50.13 -13.19
N ALA A 10 53.09 -50.83 -14.27
CA ALA A 10 51.99 -50.45 -15.16
C ALA A 10 50.62 -50.50 -14.46
N ALA A 11 50.38 -51.52 -13.64
CA ALA A 11 49.13 -51.63 -12.87
C ALA A 11 48.99 -50.51 -11.82
N VAL A 12 50.07 -50.17 -11.11
CA VAL A 12 50.07 -49.08 -10.13
C VAL A 12 49.84 -47.73 -10.83
N LEU A 13 50.47 -47.50 -11.98
CA LEU A 13 50.26 -46.28 -12.78
C LEU A 13 48.81 -46.16 -13.26
N ALA A 14 48.19 -47.26 -13.72
CA ALA A 14 46.79 -47.26 -14.13
C ALA A 14 45.85 -46.94 -12.96
N VAL A 15 46.12 -47.49 -11.77
CA VAL A 15 45.33 -47.21 -10.56
C VAL A 15 45.47 -45.74 -10.14
N VAL A 16 46.68 -45.18 -10.17
CA VAL A 16 46.92 -43.76 -9.85
C VAL A 16 46.19 -42.84 -10.83
N VAL A 17 46.22 -43.14 -12.13
CA VAL A 17 45.50 -42.35 -13.15
C VAL A 17 43.99 -42.44 -12.92
N VAL A 18 43.44 -43.62 -12.62
CA VAL A 18 42.01 -43.78 -12.32
C VAL A 18 41.62 -43.00 -11.06
N ILE A 19 42.44 -43.03 -10.00
CA ILE A 19 42.19 -42.25 -8.77
C ILE A 19 42.22 -40.75 -9.05
N VAL A 20 43.19 -40.26 -9.82
CA VAL A 20 43.30 -38.83 -10.18
C VAL A 20 42.11 -38.40 -11.04
N VAL A 21 41.68 -39.21 -12.02
CA VAL A 21 40.52 -38.92 -12.87
C VAL A 21 39.21 -38.96 -12.07
N LEU A 22 39.07 -39.89 -11.12
CA LEU A 22 37.92 -39.94 -10.23
C LEU A 22 37.90 -38.74 -9.26
N ALA A 23 39.05 -38.32 -8.75
CA ALA A 23 39.16 -37.15 -7.87
C ALA A 23 38.86 -35.83 -8.62
N THR A 24 39.31 -35.68 -9.87
CA THR A 24 39.04 -34.48 -10.67
C THR A 24 37.59 -34.44 -11.18
N ARG A 25 37.00 -35.58 -11.54
CA ARG A 25 35.58 -35.64 -11.91
C ARG A 25 34.63 -35.47 -10.73
N ALA A 26 34.99 -36.00 -9.56
CA ALA A 26 34.20 -35.80 -8.33
C ALA A 26 34.31 -34.35 -7.84
N GLY A 27 35.49 -33.72 -7.96
CA GLY A 27 35.71 -32.33 -7.56
C GLY A 27 35.09 -31.29 -8.50
N GLY A 28 34.98 -31.58 -9.79
CA GLY A 28 34.38 -30.65 -10.78
C GLY A 28 32.90 -30.39 -10.52
N ALA A 29 32.11 -31.45 -10.38
CA ALA A 29 30.66 -31.32 -10.13
C ALA A 29 30.35 -30.70 -8.75
N SER A 30 31.20 -30.91 -7.74
CA SER A 30 31.04 -30.27 -6.43
C SER A 30 31.47 -28.79 -6.45
N ALA A 31 32.52 -28.45 -7.21
CA ALA A 31 33.00 -27.07 -7.34
C ALA A 31 32.03 -26.21 -8.16
N GLU A 32 31.53 -26.72 -9.29
CA GLU A 32 30.50 -26.06 -10.11
C GLU A 32 29.21 -25.82 -9.32
N ARG A 33 28.83 -26.74 -8.43
CA ARG A 33 27.70 -26.56 -7.52
C ARG A 33 27.97 -25.47 -6.48
N ALA A 34 29.11 -25.52 -5.81
CA ALA A 34 29.47 -24.51 -4.81
C ALA A 34 29.51 -23.09 -5.41
N GLU A 35 30.02 -22.98 -6.63
CA GLU A 35 29.99 -21.73 -7.41
C GLU A 35 28.55 -21.29 -7.74
N SER A 36 27.68 -22.22 -8.15
CA SER A 36 26.26 -21.93 -8.40
C SER A 36 25.51 -21.45 -7.16
N ILE A 37 25.79 -22.04 -5.99
CA ILE A 37 25.21 -21.61 -4.70
C ILE A 37 25.72 -20.21 -4.33
N THR A 38 27.02 -19.98 -4.52
CA THR A 38 27.65 -18.68 -4.22
C THR A 38 27.08 -17.57 -5.12
N GLN A 39 26.89 -17.86 -6.41
CA GLN A 39 26.26 -16.93 -7.33
C GLN A 39 24.80 -16.66 -6.94
N TRP A 40 24.04 -17.69 -6.58
CA TRP A 40 22.65 -17.53 -6.15
C TRP A 40 22.52 -16.70 -4.88
N ASP A 41 23.39 -16.91 -3.89
CA ASP A 41 23.46 -16.08 -2.68
C ASP A 41 23.81 -14.61 -3.02
N ALA A 42 24.75 -14.38 -3.95
CA ALA A 42 25.06 -13.03 -4.41
C ALA A 42 23.86 -12.35 -5.10
N ASP A 43 23.13 -13.08 -5.95
CA ASP A 43 21.94 -12.58 -6.63
C ASP A 43 20.81 -12.28 -5.63
N LEU A 44 20.63 -13.13 -4.61
CA LEU A 44 19.64 -12.93 -3.56
C LEU A 44 19.96 -11.67 -2.74
N ARG A 45 21.22 -11.48 -2.33
CA ARG A 45 21.66 -10.26 -1.64
C ARG A 45 21.50 -8.99 -2.48
N SER A 46 21.77 -9.08 -3.78
CA SER A 46 21.54 -7.96 -4.69
C SER A 46 20.06 -7.59 -4.73
N TRP A 47 19.19 -8.60 -4.82
CA TRP A 47 17.73 -8.39 -4.81
C TRP A 47 17.28 -7.71 -3.51
N GLU A 48 17.73 -8.17 -2.34
CA GLU A 48 17.39 -7.56 -1.04
C GLU A 48 17.87 -6.11 -0.95
N GLN A 49 19.10 -5.82 -1.37
CA GLN A 49 19.65 -4.46 -1.36
C GLN A 49 18.82 -3.53 -2.26
N GLU A 50 18.39 -4.00 -3.43
CA GLU A 50 17.48 -3.23 -4.28
C GLU A 50 16.12 -3.01 -3.62
N ARG A 51 15.57 -4.01 -2.91
CA ARG A 51 14.29 -3.85 -2.17
C ARG A 51 14.44 -2.86 -1.02
N LEU A 52 15.53 -2.92 -0.27
CA LEU A 52 15.84 -1.97 0.80
C LEU A 52 16.03 -0.55 0.25
N ALA A 53 16.65 -0.39 -0.93
CA ALA A 53 16.76 0.91 -1.58
C ALA A 53 15.40 1.45 -2.09
N GLN A 54 14.43 0.58 -2.35
CA GLN A 54 13.10 0.97 -2.83
C GLN A 54 12.08 1.21 -1.71
N PHE A 55 12.11 0.41 -0.65
CA PHE A 55 11.11 0.38 0.41
C PHE A 55 11.69 0.68 1.81
N GLY A 56 13.00 0.88 1.94
CA GLY A 56 13.63 1.30 3.18
C GLY A 56 13.15 2.68 3.65
N PRO A 57 13.65 3.17 4.80
CA PRO A 57 13.24 4.47 5.37
C PRO A 57 13.36 5.65 4.40
N ASP A 58 14.36 5.59 3.50
CA ASP A 58 14.60 6.60 2.45
C ASP A 58 14.26 6.05 1.05
N GLY A 59 13.40 5.04 0.98
CA GLY A 59 13.10 4.29 -0.22
C GLY A 59 12.32 5.11 -1.25
N VAL A 60 12.71 5.00 -2.53
CA VAL A 60 12.10 5.79 -3.63
C VAL A 60 10.65 5.42 -3.94
N LEU A 61 10.18 4.26 -3.47
CA LEU A 61 8.80 3.80 -3.67
C LEU A 61 7.94 3.94 -2.41
N VAL A 62 8.49 4.39 -1.29
CA VAL A 62 7.69 4.73 -0.11
C VAL A 62 6.97 6.05 -0.39
N PRO A 63 5.64 6.16 -0.13
CA PRO A 63 4.90 7.40 -0.31
C PRO A 63 5.59 8.56 0.42
N THR A 64 6.12 9.52 -0.33
CA THR A 64 6.75 10.74 0.21
C THR A 64 5.75 11.90 0.35
N ALA A 65 4.53 11.71 -0.13
CA ALA A 65 3.44 12.64 0.09
C ALA A 65 3.07 12.70 1.58
N GLN A 66 2.43 13.79 2.00
CA GLN A 66 1.88 13.88 3.35
C GLN A 66 0.83 12.76 3.54
N PRO A 67 0.77 12.15 4.74
CA PRO A 67 -0.26 11.17 5.08
C PRO A 67 -1.67 11.72 4.84
N LEU A 68 -2.64 10.85 4.51
CA LEU A 68 -4.01 11.28 4.25
C LEU A 68 -4.61 12.00 5.46
N ALA A 69 -4.36 11.47 6.66
CA ALA A 69 -4.83 12.07 7.91
C ALA A 69 -4.25 13.48 8.20
N ALA A 70 -3.15 13.85 7.54
CA ALA A 70 -2.52 15.16 7.72
C ALA A 70 -3.09 16.26 6.81
N VAL A 71 -3.73 15.88 5.70
CA VAL A 71 -4.26 16.81 4.69
C VAL A 71 -5.79 16.91 4.69
N VAL A 72 -6.46 15.93 5.30
CA VAL A 72 -7.92 15.85 5.43
C VAL A 72 -8.35 16.49 6.74
N LEU A 73 -9.30 17.44 6.70
CA LEU A 73 -9.91 18.02 7.90
C LEU A 73 -11.25 17.36 8.24
N GLY A 74 -11.86 16.65 7.30
CA GLY A 74 -13.04 15.81 7.51
C GLY A 74 -14.37 16.55 7.47
N PHE A 75 -14.38 17.74 6.88
CA PHE A 75 -15.59 18.58 6.78
C PHE A 75 -16.10 18.74 5.34
N ALA A 76 -15.52 18.03 4.37
CA ALA A 76 -15.90 18.15 2.96
C ALA A 76 -17.33 17.67 2.65
N ASP A 77 -17.98 16.95 3.56
CA ASP A 77 -19.37 16.52 3.46
C ASP A 77 -20.37 17.54 4.05
N ALA A 78 -19.89 18.66 4.59
CA ALA A 78 -20.72 19.72 5.12
C ALA A 78 -21.32 20.58 3.99
N PRO A 79 -22.55 21.09 4.16
CA PRO A 79 -23.12 22.01 3.19
C PRO A 79 -22.24 23.25 2.96
N VAL A 80 -22.15 23.68 1.71
CA VAL A 80 -21.41 24.89 1.33
C VAL A 80 -22.25 26.13 1.64
N LEU A 81 -21.74 27.00 2.51
CA LEU A 81 -22.38 28.29 2.82
C LEU A 81 -21.61 29.45 2.19
N ALA A 82 -22.33 30.54 1.87
CA ALA A 82 -21.72 31.72 1.28
C ALA A 82 -20.66 32.32 2.21
N GLY A 83 -19.50 32.70 1.66
CA GLY A 83 -18.41 33.31 2.42
C GLY A 83 -17.59 32.34 3.28
N GLN A 84 -17.85 31.04 3.22
CA GLN A 84 -16.95 30.02 3.77
C GLN A 84 -15.87 29.69 2.73
N GLU A 85 -14.61 29.94 3.08
CA GLU A 85 -13.48 29.46 2.30
C GLU A 85 -13.27 27.97 2.57
N PRO A 86 -12.91 27.17 1.56
CA PRO A 86 -12.46 25.80 1.79
C PRO A 86 -11.20 25.83 2.66
N SER A 87 -11.23 25.10 3.77
CA SER A 87 -10.06 24.94 4.63
C SER A 87 -9.09 23.86 4.11
N GLU A 88 -9.56 22.99 3.20
CA GLU A 88 -8.79 21.85 2.68
C GLU A 88 -8.21 22.15 1.29
N SER A 89 -6.93 21.81 1.10
CA SER A 89 -6.26 21.95 -0.20
C SER A 89 -6.55 20.74 -1.10
N LEU A 90 -7.30 20.96 -2.18
CA LEU A 90 -7.60 19.93 -3.17
C LEU A 90 -6.32 19.29 -3.76
N ASP A 91 -5.29 20.11 -4.03
CA ASP A 91 -4.01 19.62 -4.57
C ASP A 91 -3.29 18.71 -3.57
N ALA A 92 -3.33 19.05 -2.28
CA ALA A 92 -2.72 18.23 -1.23
C ALA A 92 -3.45 16.90 -1.06
N VAL A 93 -4.78 16.92 -1.06
CA VAL A 93 -5.61 15.70 -1.00
C VAL A 93 -5.38 14.82 -2.23
N ASN A 94 -5.36 15.39 -3.43
CA ASN A 94 -5.09 14.64 -4.66
C ASN A 94 -3.69 14.01 -4.67
N ALA A 95 -2.68 14.73 -4.18
CA ALA A 95 -1.32 14.22 -4.08
C ALA A 95 -1.24 13.04 -3.08
N ALA A 96 -1.83 13.17 -1.90
CA ALA A 96 -1.89 12.10 -0.90
C ALA A 96 -2.66 10.87 -1.43
N CYS A 97 -3.81 11.09 -2.06
CA CYS A 97 -4.60 10.02 -2.66
C CYS A 97 -3.87 9.30 -3.80
N THR A 98 -3.15 10.03 -4.65
CA THR A 98 -2.34 9.42 -5.72
C THR A 98 -1.22 8.55 -5.13
N ALA A 99 -0.54 9.06 -4.09
CA ALA A 99 0.53 8.32 -3.44
C ALA A 99 0.01 7.04 -2.77
N GLN A 100 -1.09 7.12 -2.01
CA GLN A 100 -1.62 5.96 -1.30
C GLN A 100 -2.27 4.92 -2.23
N THR A 101 -2.94 5.34 -3.31
CA THR A 101 -3.57 4.38 -4.23
C THR A 101 -2.57 3.69 -5.17
N SER A 102 -1.44 4.33 -5.48
CA SER A 102 -0.39 3.74 -6.33
C SER A 102 0.55 2.80 -5.57
N PHE A 103 0.67 2.94 -4.24
CA PHE A 103 1.60 2.15 -3.44
C PHE A 103 1.32 0.63 -3.48
N PRO A 104 0.08 0.15 -3.29
CA PRO A 104 -0.23 -1.27 -3.43
C PRO A 104 0.11 -1.84 -4.81
N GLU A 105 -0.05 -1.05 -5.87
CA GLU A 105 0.31 -1.45 -7.24
C GLU A 105 1.84 -1.57 -7.39
N ALA A 106 2.60 -0.62 -6.83
CA ALA A 106 4.06 -0.68 -6.80
C ALA A 106 4.56 -1.92 -6.06
N VAL A 107 3.95 -2.26 -4.91
CA VAL A 107 4.28 -3.48 -4.14
C VAL A 107 3.95 -4.75 -4.92
N ARG A 108 2.78 -4.82 -5.57
CA ARG A 108 2.40 -5.97 -6.43
C ARG A 108 3.30 -6.12 -7.66
N GLY A 109 3.91 -5.04 -8.12
CA GLY A 109 4.87 -5.04 -9.23
C GLY A 109 6.28 -5.51 -8.87
N VAL A 110 6.56 -5.77 -7.59
CA VAL A 110 7.90 -6.20 -7.14
C VAL A 110 8.20 -7.61 -7.65
N PRO A 111 9.35 -7.83 -8.32
CA PRO A 111 9.74 -9.18 -8.74
C PRO A 111 10.05 -10.06 -7.53
N ALA A 112 9.67 -11.33 -7.63
CA ALA A 112 10.03 -12.34 -6.63
C ALA A 112 11.57 -12.49 -6.49
N PRO A 113 12.06 -12.98 -5.35
CA PRO A 113 13.47 -13.33 -5.19
C PRO A 113 13.95 -14.27 -6.29
N PRO A 114 15.23 -14.18 -6.71
CA PRO A 114 15.78 -15.04 -7.76
C PRO A 114 15.63 -16.52 -7.39
N ALA A 115 14.99 -17.29 -8.27
CA ALA A 115 14.84 -18.72 -8.09
C ALA A 115 16.19 -19.44 -8.13
N ALA A 116 16.26 -20.58 -7.45
CA ALA A 116 17.48 -21.38 -7.43
C ALA A 116 17.93 -21.81 -8.84
N PRO A 117 19.25 -21.92 -9.09
CA PRO A 117 19.79 -22.39 -10.36
C PRO A 117 19.24 -23.78 -10.74
N PRO A 118 19.00 -24.03 -12.04
CA PRO A 118 18.53 -25.34 -12.50
C PRO A 118 19.49 -26.47 -12.12
N GLY A 119 18.96 -27.57 -11.59
CA GLY A 119 19.76 -28.73 -11.18
C GLY A 119 20.41 -28.61 -9.80
N LEU A 120 20.14 -27.52 -9.06
CA LEU A 120 20.42 -27.45 -7.64
C LEU A 120 19.39 -28.29 -6.86
N ASP A 121 19.87 -29.28 -6.11
CA ASP A 121 19.05 -29.94 -5.09
C ASP A 121 18.96 -29.04 -3.86
N LEU A 122 17.79 -28.46 -3.62
CA LEU A 122 17.56 -27.49 -2.54
C LEU A 122 17.66 -28.13 -1.15
N GLU A 123 17.65 -29.47 -1.05
CA GLU A 123 17.78 -30.18 0.22
C GLU A 123 19.26 -30.45 0.60
N HIS A 124 20.22 -29.92 -0.16
CA HIS A 124 21.65 -30.14 0.08
C HIS A 124 22.18 -29.33 1.28
N PRO A 125 23.05 -29.90 2.16
CA PRO A 125 23.60 -29.19 3.32
C PRO A 125 24.28 -27.86 3.00
N ASP A 126 25.07 -27.82 1.92
CA ASP A 126 25.79 -26.60 1.48
C ASP A 126 24.86 -25.47 1.00
N ALA A 127 23.58 -25.76 0.71
CA ALA A 127 22.59 -24.78 0.25
C ALA A 127 21.56 -24.42 1.34
N GLN A 128 21.57 -25.11 2.48
CA GLN A 128 20.50 -25.04 3.48
C GLN A 128 20.23 -23.61 3.98
N GLU A 129 21.28 -22.84 4.23
CA GLU A 129 21.19 -21.45 4.70
C GLU A 129 20.60 -20.52 3.62
N VAL A 130 21.09 -20.64 2.37
CA VAL A 130 20.61 -19.83 1.24
C VAL A 130 19.15 -20.14 0.90
N VAL A 131 18.76 -21.42 0.98
CA VAL A 131 17.37 -21.85 0.80
C VAL A 131 16.47 -21.29 1.89
N ALA A 132 16.91 -21.35 3.15
CA ALA A 132 16.13 -20.81 4.27
C ALA A 132 15.90 -19.29 4.11
N ARG A 133 16.92 -18.56 3.67
CA ARG A 133 16.84 -17.12 3.38
C ARG A 133 15.91 -16.82 2.21
N PHE A 134 16.06 -17.51 1.08
CA PHE A 134 15.17 -17.38 -0.08
C PHE A 134 13.70 -17.59 0.30
N GLU A 135 13.41 -18.62 1.10
CA GLU A 135 12.05 -18.89 1.56
C GLU A 135 11.53 -17.82 2.53
N ALA A 136 12.39 -17.28 3.39
CA ALA A 136 12.06 -16.16 4.27
C ALA A 136 11.74 -14.89 3.48
N ASP A 137 12.56 -14.52 2.50
CA ASP A 137 12.35 -13.34 1.64
C ASP A 137 11.08 -13.46 0.82
N ARG A 138 10.81 -14.65 0.28
CA ARG A 138 9.58 -14.93 -0.47
C ARG A 138 8.35 -14.80 0.42
N ALA A 139 8.41 -15.32 1.64
CA ALA A 139 7.34 -15.17 2.62
C ALA A 139 7.15 -13.71 3.05
N ALA A 140 8.25 -12.98 3.27
CA ALA A 140 8.24 -11.57 3.63
C ALA A 140 7.59 -10.71 2.53
N LEU A 141 7.96 -10.92 1.25
CA LEU A 141 7.33 -10.23 0.13
C LEU A 141 5.84 -10.54 0.02
N ALA A 142 5.44 -11.80 0.18
CA ALA A 142 4.04 -12.20 0.13
C ALA A 142 3.23 -11.57 1.29
N ALA A 143 3.80 -11.54 2.50
CA ALA A 143 3.19 -10.90 3.65
C ALA A 143 3.06 -9.38 3.46
N PHE A 144 4.10 -8.74 2.91
CA PHE A 144 4.10 -7.31 2.60
C PHE A 144 3.00 -6.96 1.59
N ALA A 145 2.91 -7.70 0.48
CA ALA A 145 1.87 -7.50 -0.53
C ALA A 145 0.45 -7.75 0.03
N GLY A 146 0.30 -8.75 0.89
CA GLY A 146 -0.98 -9.01 1.57
C GLY A 146 -1.39 -7.89 2.53
N ALA A 147 -0.44 -7.40 3.34
CA ALA A 147 -0.69 -6.34 4.31
C ALA A 147 -1.08 -5.02 3.62
N VAL A 148 -0.28 -4.56 2.66
CA VAL A 148 -0.54 -3.31 1.93
C VAL A 148 -1.83 -3.39 1.09
N GLY A 149 -2.21 -4.57 0.62
CA GLY A 149 -3.45 -4.77 -0.14
C GLY A 149 -4.72 -4.84 0.70
N THR A 150 -4.64 -4.86 2.04
CA THR A 150 -5.81 -5.08 2.90
C THR A 150 -6.79 -3.90 2.87
N ASP A 151 -6.28 -2.68 2.93
CA ASP A 151 -7.10 -1.45 2.95
C ASP A 151 -7.26 -0.80 1.56
N GLU A 152 -6.62 -1.36 0.53
CA GLU A 152 -6.59 -0.81 -0.82
C GLU A 152 -8.00 -0.49 -1.38
N PRO A 153 -9.03 -1.36 -1.28
CA PRO A 153 -10.37 -1.04 -1.76
C PRO A 153 -10.99 0.18 -1.07
N GLN A 154 -10.80 0.32 0.24
CA GLN A 154 -11.37 1.38 1.06
C GLN A 154 -10.67 2.71 0.77
N VAL A 155 -9.34 2.71 0.67
CA VAL A 155 -8.55 3.88 0.25
C VAL A 155 -8.96 4.33 -1.15
N ARG A 156 -9.15 3.39 -2.10
CA ARG A 156 -9.62 3.71 -3.47
C ARG A 156 -11.02 4.35 -3.47
N GLN A 157 -11.94 3.82 -2.66
CA GLN A 157 -13.29 4.38 -2.53
C GLN A 157 -13.26 5.80 -1.95
N PHE A 158 -12.50 6.00 -0.87
CA PHE A 158 -12.27 7.31 -0.27
C PHE A 158 -11.71 8.29 -1.30
N CYS A 159 -10.60 7.92 -1.96
CA CYS A 159 -9.93 8.75 -2.95
C CYS A 159 -10.70 8.94 -4.25
N GLY A 160 -11.71 8.11 -4.53
CA GLY A 160 -12.63 8.32 -5.65
C GLY A 160 -13.72 9.36 -5.38
N THR A 161 -14.04 9.60 -4.10
CA THR A 161 -15.19 10.42 -3.71
C THR A 161 -14.77 11.71 -3.01
N TYR A 162 -13.87 11.63 -2.03
CA TYR A 162 -13.51 12.75 -1.16
C TYR A 162 -12.93 13.96 -1.91
N PRO A 163 -12.05 13.81 -2.93
CA PRO A 163 -11.58 14.95 -3.71
C PRO A 163 -12.71 15.69 -4.45
N VAL A 164 -13.77 14.99 -4.87
CA VAL A 164 -14.94 15.61 -5.51
C VAL A 164 -15.69 16.50 -4.52
N LEU A 165 -15.80 16.05 -3.26
CA LEU A 165 -16.40 16.84 -2.19
C LEU A 165 -15.60 18.12 -1.92
N VAL A 166 -14.29 18.01 -1.77
CA VAL A 166 -13.39 19.16 -1.59
C VAL A 166 -13.47 20.11 -2.80
N ALA A 167 -13.54 19.56 -4.02
CA ALA A 167 -13.67 20.36 -5.23
C ALA A 167 -14.98 21.16 -5.29
N ALA A 168 -16.09 20.60 -4.79
CA ALA A 168 -17.35 21.34 -4.71
C ALA A 168 -17.22 22.58 -3.81
N HIS A 169 -16.58 22.45 -2.64
CA HIS A 169 -16.26 23.60 -1.78
C HIS A 169 -15.33 24.60 -2.50
N ALA A 170 -14.24 24.12 -3.11
CA ALA A 170 -13.26 24.97 -3.80
C ALA A 170 -13.87 25.76 -4.97
N ASN A 171 -14.80 25.17 -5.69
CA ASN A 171 -15.43 25.78 -6.85
C ASN A 171 -16.63 26.68 -6.49
N ALA A 172 -17.09 26.68 -5.24
CA ALA A 172 -18.27 27.42 -4.79
C ALA A 172 -18.18 28.92 -5.08
N ALA A 173 -16.99 29.52 -5.00
CA ALA A 173 -16.78 30.92 -5.36
C ALA A 173 -17.06 31.22 -6.85
N THR A 174 -16.93 30.22 -7.72
CA THR A 174 -17.13 30.34 -9.16
C THR A 174 -18.53 29.88 -9.59
N THR A 175 -19.02 28.76 -9.07
CA THR A 175 -20.31 28.16 -9.45
C THR A 175 -21.47 28.65 -8.59
N GLY A 176 -21.18 29.29 -7.45
CA GLY A 176 -22.15 29.63 -6.43
C GLY A 176 -22.38 28.47 -5.43
N PRO A 177 -22.79 28.78 -4.19
CA PRO A 177 -22.96 27.78 -3.13
C PRO A 177 -24.10 26.80 -3.41
N ALA A 178 -25.19 27.23 -4.09
CA ALA A 178 -26.31 26.35 -4.40
C ALA A 178 -25.90 25.22 -5.36
N GLU A 179 -25.15 25.56 -6.42
CA GLU A 179 -24.64 24.58 -7.38
C GLU A 179 -23.59 23.66 -6.73
N ALA A 180 -22.72 24.20 -5.87
CA ALA A 180 -21.75 23.40 -5.14
C ALA A 180 -22.43 22.37 -4.22
N ASN A 181 -23.51 22.75 -3.53
CA ASN A 181 -24.30 21.82 -2.73
C ASN A 181 -25.01 20.74 -3.58
N LEU A 182 -25.46 21.06 -4.79
CA LEU A 182 -25.99 20.04 -5.71
C LEU A 182 -24.90 19.06 -6.14
N GLN A 183 -23.66 19.52 -6.36
CA GLN A 183 -22.52 18.65 -6.65
C GLN A 183 -22.16 17.74 -5.47
N LEU A 184 -22.16 18.26 -4.23
CA LEU A 184 -22.00 17.46 -3.03
C LEU A 184 -23.08 16.38 -2.93
N ALA A 185 -24.34 16.76 -3.15
CA ALA A 185 -25.46 15.84 -3.09
C ALA A 185 -25.35 14.70 -4.13
N ASP A 186 -24.92 15.02 -5.35
CA ASP A 186 -24.75 14.03 -6.41
C ASP A 186 -23.58 13.06 -6.11
N ALA A 187 -22.45 13.60 -5.65
CA ALA A 187 -21.29 12.82 -5.27
C ALA A 187 -21.62 11.83 -4.14
N LEU A 188 -22.21 12.31 -3.03
CA LEU A 188 -22.58 11.50 -1.87
C LEU A 188 -23.70 10.50 -2.16
N ALA A 189 -24.62 10.81 -3.08
CA ALA A 189 -25.67 9.89 -3.50
C ALA A 189 -25.16 8.78 -4.43
N THR A 190 -24.10 9.06 -5.19
CA THR A 190 -23.49 8.08 -6.10
C THR A 190 -22.59 7.11 -5.34
N GLN A 191 -21.73 7.64 -4.46
CA GLN A 191 -20.78 6.83 -3.72
C GLN A 191 -20.50 7.47 -2.35
N CYS A 192 -20.61 6.66 -1.29
CA CYS A 192 -20.14 7.08 0.02
C CYS A 192 -18.61 6.92 0.09
N TYR A 193 -17.90 7.87 0.70
CA TYR A 193 -16.43 7.85 0.74
C TYR A 193 -15.86 6.83 1.74
N LEU A 194 -16.67 6.32 2.67
CA LEU A 194 -16.28 5.24 3.59
C LEU A 194 -17.34 4.12 3.64
N PRO A 195 -16.92 2.83 3.66
CA PRO A 195 -17.85 1.72 3.89
C PRO A 195 -18.49 1.78 5.27
N GLY A 196 -19.77 1.45 5.37
CA GLY A 196 -20.53 1.46 6.64
C GLY A 196 -21.01 2.86 7.05
N TRP A 197 -20.64 3.90 6.31
CA TRP A 197 -21.03 5.29 6.55
C TRP A 197 -22.18 5.73 5.64
N GLU A 198 -22.83 4.79 4.93
CA GLU A 198 -23.88 5.08 3.95
C GLU A 198 -25.03 5.92 4.52
N PRO A 199 -25.49 5.71 5.78
CA PRO A 199 -26.50 6.59 6.38
C PRO A 199 -26.05 8.05 6.54
N VAL A 200 -24.76 8.27 6.85
CA VAL A 200 -24.18 9.61 6.98
C VAL A 200 -24.10 10.29 5.61
N CYS A 201 -23.58 9.58 4.62
CA CYS A 201 -23.52 10.08 3.24
C CYS A 201 -24.91 10.38 2.67
N ALA A 202 -25.91 9.53 2.93
CA ALA A 202 -27.29 9.78 2.51
C ALA A 202 -27.88 11.02 3.18
N ALA A 203 -27.71 11.17 4.50
CA ALA A 203 -28.15 12.36 5.22
C ALA A 203 -27.43 13.62 4.73
N GLY A 204 -26.14 13.54 4.44
CA GLY A 204 -25.36 14.62 3.83
C GLY A 204 -25.88 15.00 2.45
N ALA A 205 -26.20 14.02 1.61
CA ALA A 205 -26.74 14.26 0.27
C ALA A 205 -28.11 14.97 0.31
N ASP A 206 -29.03 14.50 1.16
CA ASP A 206 -30.35 15.12 1.32
C ASP A 206 -30.24 16.54 1.90
N SER A 207 -29.40 16.70 2.91
CA SER A 207 -29.11 17.99 3.53
C SER A 207 -28.55 19.01 2.53
N ALA A 208 -27.62 18.59 1.67
CA ALA A 208 -27.06 19.45 0.64
C ALA A 208 -28.12 19.88 -0.39
N ARG A 209 -29.06 19.00 -0.77
CA ARG A 209 -30.19 19.40 -1.64
C ARG A 209 -31.10 20.42 -0.97
N ASP A 210 -31.40 20.23 0.31
CA ASP A 210 -32.27 21.15 1.06
C ASP A 210 -31.62 22.53 1.21
N VAL A 211 -30.32 22.58 1.52
CA VAL A 211 -29.55 23.84 1.58
C VAL A 211 -29.48 24.50 0.20
N ALA A 212 -29.23 23.75 -0.88
CA ALA A 212 -29.22 24.28 -2.23
C ALA A 212 -30.57 24.90 -2.63
N ALA A 213 -31.68 24.24 -2.27
CA ALA A 213 -33.02 24.73 -2.56
C ALA A 213 -33.32 26.03 -1.80
N ALA A 214 -32.92 26.13 -0.53
CA ALA A 214 -33.07 27.35 0.27
C ALA A 214 -32.24 28.51 -0.32
N GLN A 215 -30.99 28.24 -0.71
CA GLN A 215 -30.10 29.22 -1.35
C GLN A 215 -30.66 29.70 -2.70
N GLY A 216 -31.27 28.80 -3.49
CA GLY A 216 -31.94 29.14 -4.74
C GLY A 216 -33.15 30.06 -4.56
N GLY A 217 -33.77 30.06 -3.37
CA GLY A 217 -34.85 30.98 -2.98
C GLY A 217 -34.37 32.38 -2.57
N GLY A 218 -33.07 32.57 -2.30
CA GLY A 218 -32.49 33.85 -1.90
C GLY A 218 -32.87 34.33 -0.50
N ASP A 219 -33.42 33.45 0.34
CA ASP A 219 -33.80 33.74 1.73
C ASP A 219 -32.69 33.23 2.68
N GLU A 220 -32.00 34.18 3.32
CA GLU A 220 -30.91 33.91 4.27
C GLU A 220 -31.42 33.15 5.51
N VAL A 221 -32.62 33.48 6.00
CA VAL A 221 -33.21 32.79 7.17
C VAL A 221 -33.58 31.35 6.82
N ALA A 222 -34.09 31.12 5.60
CA ALA A 222 -34.36 29.77 5.12
C ALA A 222 -33.07 28.96 4.94
N THR A 223 -31.99 29.60 4.47
CA THR A 223 -30.67 28.97 4.31
C THR A 223 -30.09 28.57 5.66
N ASP A 224 -30.13 29.46 6.66
CA ASP A 224 -29.67 29.17 8.02
C ASP A 224 -30.48 28.05 8.67
N ALA A 225 -31.82 28.05 8.48
CA ALA A 225 -32.68 26.98 8.98
C ALA A 225 -32.38 25.63 8.32
N ALA A 226 -32.11 25.61 7.01
CA ALA A 226 -31.72 24.41 6.28
C ALA A 226 -30.35 23.89 6.73
N ALA A 227 -29.38 24.78 6.94
CA ALA A 227 -28.05 24.42 7.45
C ALA A 227 -28.12 23.84 8.88
N ALA A 228 -28.93 24.43 9.77
CA ALA A 228 -29.15 23.89 11.10
C ALA A 228 -29.85 22.52 11.07
N ALA A 229 -30.83 22.33 10.17
CA ALA A 229 -31.48 21.05 9.97
C ALA A 229 -30.50 19.99 9.42
N ALA A 230 -29.60 20.39 8.53
CA ALA A 230 -28.54 19.54 7.99
C ALA A 230 -27.60 19.01 9.08
N ASP A 231 -27.19 19.85 10.02
CA ASP A 231 -26.34 19.43 11.14
C ASP A 231 -27.06 18.45 12.07
N VAL A 232 -28.36 18.66 12.31
CA VAL A 232 -29.18 17.73 13.10
C VAL A 232 -29.35 16.38 12.39
N ALA A 233 -29.65 16.40 11.08
CA ALA A 233 -29.80 15.18 10.29
C ALA A 233 -28.48 14.38 10.24
N HIS A 234 -27.36 15.07 10.02
CA HIS A 234 -26.02 14.49 10.08
C HIS A 234 -25.74 13.85 11.43
N ALA A 235 -25.96 14.59 12.52
CA ALA A 235 -25.74 14.10 13.89
C ALA A 235 -26.57 12.85 14.19
N GLN A 236 -27.84 12.81 13.76
CA GLN A 236 -28.69 11.64 13.93
C GLN A 236 -28.19 10.43 13.14
N ALA A 237 -27.80 10.64 11.88
CA ALA A 237 -27.24 9.59 11.04
C ALA A 237 -25.92 9.05 11.61
N ALA A 238 -24.98 9.94 11.97
CA ALA A 238 -23.68 9.59 12.55
C ALA A 238 -23.83 8.86 13.89
N THR A 239 -24.79 9.27 14.73
CA THR A 239 -25.09 8.56 15.99
C THR A 239 -25.64 7.16 15.72
N ALA A 240 -26.50 7.00 14.71
CA ALA A 240 -27.09 5.71 14.37
C ALA A 240 -26.06 4.68 13.93
N VAL A 241 -24.94 5.11 13.33
CA VAL A 241 -23.81 4.25 12.94
C VAL A 241 -22.63 4.30 13.92
N GLY A 242 -22.78 4.96 15.07
CA GLY A 242 -21.78 4.96 16.14
C GLY A 242 -20.55 5.82 15.91
N ILE A 243 -20.58 6.75 14.95
CA ILE A 243 -19.45 7.61 14.57
C ILE A 243 -19.34 8.85 15.46
N GLY A 244 -20.47 9.43 15.86
CA GLY A 244 -20.45 10.65 16.67
C GLY A 244 -21.77 11.40 16.73
N ALA A 245 -21.81 12.41 17.60
CA ALA A 245 -23.00 13.24 17.84
C ALA A 245 -23.01 14.55 17.03
N ASP A 246 -21.96 14.85 16.28
CA ASP A 246 -21.82 16.04 15.43
C ASP A 246 -20.77 15.82 14.33
N ARG A 247 -20.59 16.84 13.47
CA ARG A 247 -19.61 16.83 12.38
C ARG A 247 -18.17 16.80 12.88
N THR A 248 -17.87 17.42 14.03
CA THR A 248 -16.50 17.42 14.59
C THR A 248 -16.11 16.01 15.04
N ALA A 249 -17.01 15.28 15.68
CA ALA A 249 -16.81 13.88 16.04
C ALA A 249 -16.68 12.99 14.78
N THR A 250 -17.49 13.25 13.76
CA THR A 250 -17.40 12.54 12.47
C THR A 250 -16.06 12.78 11.76
N ALA A 251 -15.60 14.03 11.73
CA ALA A 251 -14.30 14.41 11.18
C ALA A 251 -13.16 13.75 11.96
N ALA A 252 -13.24 13.71 13.29
CA ALA A 252 -12.25 13.04 14.14
C ALA A 252 -12.19 11.53 13.86
N GLU A 253 -13.33 10.87 13.69
CA GLU A 253 -13.39 9.46 13.32
C GLU A 253 -12.82 9.22 11.92
N LEU A 254 -13.11 10.09 10.94
CA LEU A 254 -12.52 10.01 9.61
C LEU A 254 -10.99 10.08 9.69
N ILE A 255 -10.46 11.07 10.41
CA ILE A 255 -9.02 11.24 10.62
C ILE A 255 -8.43 10.00 11.31
N ALA A 256 -9.15 9.39 12.27
CA ALA A 256 -8.71 8.16 12.93
C ALA A 256 -8.61 7.00 11.95
N VAL A 257 -9.62 6.78 11.10
CA VAL A 257 -9.61 5.76 10.04
C VAL A 257 -8.42 5.96 9.09
N LEU A 258 -8.21 7.18 8.61
CA LEU A 258 -7.08 7.51 7.73
C LEU A 258 -5.73 7.28 8.42
N THR A 259 -5.64 7.63 9.72
CA THR A 259 -4.43 7.41 10.53
C THR A 259 -4.12 5.93 10.65
N THR A 260 -5.14 5.07 10.81
CA THR A 260 -4.97 3.62 10.85
C THR A 260 -4.45 3.11 9.51
N TRP A 261 -5.01 3.52 8.37
CA TRP A 261 -4.50 3.12 7.05
C TRP A 261 -3.03 3.52 6.83
N ASP A 262 -2.68 4.75 7.20
CA ASP A 262 -1.30 5.25 7.13
C ASP A 262 -0.36 4.43 8.05
N ALA A 263 -0.82 4.08 9.26
CA ALA A 263 -0.06 3.29 10.22
C ALA A 263 0.15 1.84 9.78
N ASP A 264 -0.88 1.18 9.25
CA ASP A 264 -0.82 -0.20 8.79
C ASP A 264 0.12 -0.34 7.57
N THR A 265 0.08 0.63 6.66
CA THR A 265 1.01 0.71 5.51
C THR A 265 2.46 0.89 5.98
N SER A 266 2.68 1.77 6.95
CA SER A 266 4.00 2.01 7.55
C SER A 266 4.53 0.78 8.30
N ALA A 267 3.67 0.11 9.06
CA ALA A 267 4.01 -1.12 9.78
C ALA A 267 4.37 -2.27 8.82
N ALA A 268 3.62 -2.43 7.73
CA ALA A 268 3.91 -3.43 6.69
C ALA A 268 5.28 -3.17 6.03
N THR A 269 5.59 -1.92 5.71
CA THR A 269 6.88 -1.51 5.13
C THR A 269 8.03 -1.77 6.11
N THR A 270 7.84 -1.43 7.38
CA THR A 270 8.83 -1.66 8.44
C THR A 270 9.08 -3.15 8.65
N ALA A 271 8.03 -3.97 8.71
CA ALA A 271 8.14 -5.42 8.86
C ALA A 271 8.88 -6.07 7.68
N PHE A 272 8.57 -5.64 6.46
CA PHE A 272 9.24 -6.13 5.25
C PHE A 272 10.73 -5.79 5.26
N THR A 273 11.08 -4.53 5.51
CA THR A 273 12.47 -4.06 5.49
C THR A 273 13.30 -4.63 6.63
N ALA A 274 12.71 -4.87 7.81
CA ALA A 274 13.35 -5.61 8.89
C ALA A 274 13.66 -7.06 8.47
N ALA A 275 12.70 -7.74 7.83
CA ALA A 275 12.88 -9.12 7.39
C ALA A 275 14.01 -9.31 6.36
N LEU A 276 14.34 -8.28 5.57
CA LEU A 276 15.47 -8.31 4.62
C LEU A 276 16.83 -7.94 5.25
N GLY A 277 16.82 -7.33 6.44
CA GLY A 277 18.01 -6.82 7.13
C GLY A 277 18.54 -7.73 8.24
N ASP A 278 17.78 -8.75 8.61
CA ASP A 278 18.13 -9.82 9.56
C ASP A 278 18.81 -11.02 8.85
#